data_AF-G4YRL1-F1
#
_entry.id   AF-G4YRL1-F1
#
_cell.length_a   1.000
_cell.length_b   1.000
_cell.length_c   1.000
_cell.angle_alpha   90.00
_cell.angle_beta   90.00
_cell.angle_gamma   90.00
#
_symmetry.space_group_name_H-M   'P 1'
#
loop_
_entity.id
_entity.type
_entity.pdbx_description
1 polymer ?
#
loop_
_entity_poly.entity_id
_entity_poly.type
_entity_poly.pdbx_seq_one_letter_code
_entity_poly.pdbx_strand_id
1 'polypeptide(L)'
;MTLVKFMCGVVGVPRRAFSVEVDPNDFVYELKKAINEKQKFPCPASRLKLFLAKKLDAKWMTEKDVEDGVGVSAHLKKLEEQSRLRTVGLSAANVLQEATNDRIREGLREVHVLVRLPA
;
A
#
# COMPACT_ATOMS: atom_id res chain seq x y z
N MET A 1 -2.39 -11.08 18.35
CA MET A 1 -1.99 -10.67 16.99
C MET A 1 -3.17 -9.97 16.37
N THR A 2 -2.98 -8.81 15.77
CA THR A 2 -4.06 -7.98 15.23
C THR A 2 -3.79 -7.76 13.76
N LEU A 3 -4.61 -8.34 12.89
CA LEU A 3 -4.49 -8.14 11.45
C LEU A 3 -5.05 -6.77 11.07
N VAL A 4 -4.38 -6.10 10.14
CA VAL A 4 -4.83 -4.83 9.56
C VAL A 4 -4.92 -4.98 8.05
N LYS A 5 -6.03 -4.50 7.50
CA LYS A 5 -6.25 -4.45 6.06
C LYS A 5 -5.58 -3.22 5.46
N PHE A 6 -4.57 -3.44 4.61
CA PHE A 6 -3.92 -2.38 3.85
C PHE A 6 -4.36 -2.42 2.40
N MET A 7 -4.85 -1.28 1.90
CA MET A 7 -5.08 -1.04 0.48
C MET A 7 -3.77 -0.71 -0.25
N CYS A 8 -3.56 -1.33 -1.40
CA CYS A 8 -2.35 -1.26 -2.21
C CYS A 8 -2.65 -0.88 -3.67
N GLY A 9 -1.82 -0.01 -4.25
CA GLY A 9 -1.82 0.34 -5.67
C GLY A 9 -0.56 -0.11 -6.38
N VAL A 10 -0.59 -0.27 -7.71
CA VAL A 10 0.61 -0.54 -8.51
C VAL A 10 0.98 0.68 -9.31
N VAL A 11 2.26 1.03 -9.25
CA VAL A 11 2.83 2.19 -9.91
C VAL A 11 2.86 1.98 -11.42
N GLY A 12 2.44 3.00 -12.18
CA GLY A 12 2.49 3.00 -13.65
C GLY A 12 1.53 2.03 -14.32
N VAL A 13 0.65 1.36 -13.57
CA VAL A 13 -0.39 0.48 -14.10
C VAL A 13 -1.74 1.04 -13.62
N PRO A 14 -2.52 1.72 -14.48
CA PRO A 14 -3.84 2.23 -14.13
C PRO A 14 -4.78 1.04 -13.91
N ARG A 15 -4.88 0.61 -12.65
CA ARG A 15 -5.70 -0.53 -12.24
C ARG A 15 -6.28 -0.29 -10.86
N ARG A 16 -7.36 -1.00 -10.57
CA ARG A 16 -7.97 -1.01 -9.24
C ARG A 16 -6.97 -1.38 -8.16
N ALA A 17 -7.02 -0.61 -7.06
CA ALA A 17 -6.33 -0.96 -5.83
C ALA A 17 -6.86 -2.31 -5.29
N PHE A 18 -6.05 -2.95 -4.46
CA PHE A 18 -6.36 -4.25 -3.87
C PHE A 18 -5.95 -4.27 -2.39
N SER A 19 -6.62 -5.08 -1.58
CA SER A 19 -6.30 -5.19 -0.16
C SER A 19 -5.48 -6.43 0.17
N VAL A 20 -4.60 -6.31 1.16
CA VAL A 20 -3.95 -7.43 1.86
C VAL A 20 -4.09 -7.25 3.37
N GLU A 21 -4.11 -8.35 4.12
CA GLU A 21 -4.17 -8.33 5.59
C GLU A 21 -2.87 -8.89 6.16
N VAL A 22 -2.23 -8.15 7.07
CA VAL A 22 -0.99 -8.55 7.75
C VAL A 22 -0.96 -7.96 9.17
N ASP A 23 -0.16 -8.53 10.09
CA ASP A 23 -0.01 -7.97 11.44
C ASP A 23 0.94 -6.76 11.38
N PRO A 24 0.56 -5.57 11.90
CA PRO A 24 1.45 -4.39 11.92
C PRO A 24 2.75 -4.58 12.71
N ASN A 25 2.83 -5.61 13.55
CA ASN A 25 4.05 -6.00 14.21
C ASN A 25 5.03 -6.70 13.27
N ASP A 26 4.57 -7.26 12.15
CA ASP A 26 5.44 -7.91 11.18
C ASP A 26 6.34 -6.91 10.44
N PHE A 27 7.30 -7.46 9.72
CA PHE A 27 8.23 -6.70 8.90
C PHE A 27 7.62 -6.32 7.56
N VAL A 28 8.17 -5.26 6.94
CA VAL A 28 7.83 -4.87 5.56
C VAL A 28 8.06 -6.05 4.59
N TYR A 29 8.99 -6.95 4.88
CA TYR A 29 9.15 -8.21 4.14
C TYR A 29 7.88 -9.08 4.08
N GLU A 30 7.18 -9.25 5.19
CA GLU A 30 5.96 -10.07 5.23
C GLU A 30 4.83 -9.40 4.43
N LEU A 31 4.75 -8.07 4.45
CA LEU A 31 3.88 -7.32 3.56
C LEU A 31 4.22 -7.53 2.08
N LYS A 32 5.51 -7.55 1.71
CA LYS A 32 5.93 -7.85 0.33
C LYS A 32 5.48 -9.25 -0.09
N LYS A 33 5.62 -10.26 0.78
CA LYS A 33 5.14 -11.63 0.52
C LYS A 33 3.63 -11.66 0.29
N ALA A 34 2.85 -11.11 1.22
CA ALA A 34 1.40 -11.10 1.13
C ALA A 34 0.89 -10.42 -0.16
N ILE A 35 1.53 -9.31 -0.56
CA ILE A 35 1.25 -8.64 -1.84
C ILE A 35 1.58 -9.54 -3.03
N ASN A 36 2.76 -10.16 -3.02
CA ASN A 36 3.22 -11.01 -4.11
C ASN A 36 2.34 -12.25 -4.28
N GLU A 37 1.97 -12.92 -3.19
CA GLU A 37 1.08 -14.08 -3.18
C GLU A 37 -0.32 -13.73 -3.69
N LYS A 38 -0.86 -12.59 -3.25
CA LYS A 38 -2.19 -12.12 -3.67
C LYS A 38 -2.24 -11.78 -5.16
N GLN A 39 -1.21 -11.12 -5.67
CA GLN A 39 -1.17 -10.62 -7.05
C GLN A 39 -0.48 -11.56 -8.04
N LYS A 40 0.22 -12.57 -7.54
CA LYS A 40 1.00 -13.54 -8.31
C LYS A 40 1.98 -12.86 -9.28
N PHE A 41 2.68 -11.82 -8.82
CA PHE A 41 3.67 -11.14 -9.66
C PHE A 41 4.79 -12.11 -10.05
N PRO A 42 5.32 -12.03 -11.30
CA PRO A 42 6.29 -13.01 -11.82
C PRO A 42 7.70 -12.88 -11.22
N CYS A 43 7.89 -12.02 -10.22
CA CYS A 43 9.17 -11.78 -9.56
C CYS A 43 9.08 -12.15 -8.07
N PRO A 44 10.21 -12.52 -7.42
CA PRO A 44 10.23 -12.73 -5.98
C PRO A 44 9.77 -11.50 -5.20
N ALA A 45 9.07 -11.73 -4.08
CA ALA A 45 8.60 -10.67 -3.19
C ALA A 45 9.69 -9.68 -2.78
N SER A 46 10.93 -10.15 -2.55
CA SER A 46 12.08 -9.30 -2.18
C SER A 46 12.40 -8.22 -3.21
N ARG A 47 12.13 -8.47 -4.50
CA ARG A 47 12.36 -7.51 -5.59
C ARG A 47 11.32 -6.40 -5.66
N LEU A 48 10.18 -6.54 -4.97
CA LEU A 48 9.17 -5.49 -4.90
C LEU A 48 9.73 -4.29 -4.12
N LYS A 49 9.50 -3.08 -4.65
CA LYS A 49 9.76 -1.83 -3.92
C LYS A 49 8.43 -1.28 -3.43
N LEU A 50 8.33 -1.06 -2.12
CA LEU A 50 7.13 -0.52 -1.49
C LEU A 50 7.37 0.93 -1.08
N PHE A 51 6.36 1.77 -1.24
CA PHE A 51 6.37 3.17 -0.84
C PHE A 51 5.12 3.48 -0.02
N LEU A 52 5.26 4.35 0.97
CA LEU A 52 4.12 4.89 1.71
C LEU A 52 3.31 5.78 0.77
N ALA A 53 2.03 5.50 0.59
CA ALA A 53 1.15 6.23 -0.31
C ALA A 53 0.59 7.52 0.33
N LYS A 54 1.46 8.28 1.01
CA LYS A 54 1.12 9.60 1.55
C LYS A 54 1.57 10.70 0.59
N LYS A 55 0.65 11.62 0.31
CA LYS A 55 0.90 12.88 -0.39
C LYS A 55 1.68 13.84 0.52
N LEU A 56 2.18 14.94 -0.08
CA LEU A 56 2.96 15.96 0.63
C LEU A 56 2.19 16.63 1.79
N ASP A 57 0.87 16.71 1.69
CA ASP A 57 -0.03 17.23 2.74
C ASP A 57 -0.38 16.18 3.81
N ALA A 58 0.41 15.10 3.90
CA ALA A 58 0.26 13.97 4.82
C ALA A 58 -1.03 13.14 4.65
N LYS A 59 -1.85 13.42 3.62
CA LYS A 59 -3.05 12.63 3.29
C LYS A 59 -2.68 11.37 2.52
N TRP A 60 -3.47 10.32 2.70
CA TRP A 60 -3.36 9.12 1.88
C TRP A 60 -3.81 9.40 0.44
N MET A 61 -3.22 8.67 -0.51
CA MET A 61 -3.75 8.59 -1.87
C MET A 61 -5.08 7.84 -1.86
N THR A 62 -5.89 8.04 -2.90
CA THR A 62 -7.18 7.36 -3.07
C THR A 62 -7.10 6.26 -4.14
N GLU A 63 -8.09 5.38 -4.19
CA GLU A 63 -8.21 4.42 -5.30
C GLU A 63 -8.30 5.13 -6.64
N LYS A 64 -9.00 6.27 -6.71
CA LYS A 64 -9.07 7.11 -7.90
C LYS A 64 -7.70 7.61 -8.35
N ASP A 65 -6.86 8.09 -7.42
CA ASP A 65 -5.49 8.49 -7.77
C ASP A 65 -4.75 7.33 -8.46
N VAL A 66 -4.89 6.10 -7.94
CA VAL A 66 -4.27 4.88 -8.50
C VAL A 66 -4.83 4.50 -9.86
N GLU A 67 -6.15 4.57 -10.04
CA GLU A 67 -6.82 4.30 -11.31
C GLU A 67 -6.41 5.31 -12.40
N ASP A 68 -6.24 6.58 -12.04
CA ASP A 68 -5.76 7.64 -12.93
C ASP A 68 -4.26 7.47 -13.29
N GLY A 69 -3.55 6.58 -12.60
CA GLY A 69 -2.15 6.23 -12.85
C GLY A 69 -1.19 7.02 -11.95
N VAL A 70 -0.64 6.35 -10.94
CA VAL A 70 0.35 6.96 -10.02
C VAL A 70 1.77 6.65 -10.46
N GLY A 71 2.58 7.69 -10.59
CA GLY A 71 4.05 7.60 -10.65
C GLY A 71 4.68 7.61 -9.26
N VAL A 72 5.89 7.06 -9.14
CA VAL A 72 6.71 7.27 -7.93
C VAL A 72 7.57 8.50 -8.13
N SER A 73 7.37 9.49 -7.27
CA SER A 73 8.18 10.70 -7.17
C SER A 73 9.31 10.54 -6.14
N ALA A 74 10.27 11.46 -6.15
CA ALA A 74 11.35 11.51 -5.16
C ALA A 74 10.86 11.79 -3.71
N HIS A 75 9.62 12.25 -3.53
CA HIS A 75 9.08 12.64 -2.22
C HIS A 75 8.40 11.49 -1.46
N LEU A 76 8.12 10.35 -2.10
CA LEU A 76 7.50 9.23 -1.41
C LEU A 76 8.51 8.45 -0.57
N LYS A 77 8.13 8.14 0.67
CA LYS A 77 8.96 7.36 1.58
C LYS A 77 9.02 5.89 1.13
N LYS A 78 10.19 5.45 0.69
CA LYS A 78 10.47 4.02 0.47
C LYS A 78 10.43 3.27 1.80
N LEU A 79 9.84 2.08 1.80
CA LEU A 79 9.76 1.21 2.97
C LEU A 79 10.93 0.21 2.96
N GLU A 80 11.68 0.18 4.07
CA GLU A 80 12.81 -0.72 4.23
C GLU A 80 12.37 -2.08 4.78
N GLU A 81 12.92 -3.14 4.21
CA GLU A 81 12.44 -4.52 4.38
C GLU A 81 12.46 -5.01 5.84
N GLN A 82 13.49 -4.61 6.58
CA GLN A 82 13.71 -4.96 7.98
C GLN A 82 12.94 -4.06 8.97
N SER A 83 12.25 -3.04 8.47
CA SER A 83 11.42 -2.19 9.35
C SER A 83 10.12 -2.90 9.68
N ARG A 84 9.61 -2.69 10.89
CA ARG A 84 8.25 -3.14 11.24
C ARG A 84 7.21 -2.22 10.60
N LEU A 85 6.06 -2.76 10.22
CA LEU A 85 5.01 -1.99 9.56
C LEU A 85 4.55 -0.80 10.44
N ARG A 86 4.32 -1.05 11.73
CA ARG A 86 3.93 -0.01 12.68
C ARG A 86 4.94 1.13 12.80
N THR A 87 6.24 0.87 12.61
CA THR A 87 7.30 1.89 12.74
C THR A 87 7.45 2.72 11.47
N VAL A 88 6.87 2.29 10.35
CA VAL A 88 6.89 3.03 9.08
C VAL A 88 5.57 3.71 8.75
N GLY A 89 4.65 3.77 9.72
CA GLY A 89 3.36 4.43 9.60
C GLY A 89 2.21 3.52 9.15
N LEU A 90 2.44 2.22 9.02
CA LEU A 90 1.44 1.21 8.67
C LEU A 90 0.97 0.49 9.94
N SER A 91 0.02 1.10 10.65
CA SER A 91 -0.58 0.57 11.88
C SER A 91 -2.08 0.76 11.90
N ALA A 92 -2.79 0.01 12.75
CA ALA A 92 -4.24 0.15 12.93
C ALA A 92 -4.65 1.58 13.33
N ALA A 93 -3.81 2.29 14.10
CA ALA A 93 -4.09 3.66 14.52
C ALA A 93 -4.05 4.68 13.37
N ASN A 94 -3.30 4.38 12.30
CA ASN A 94 -3.07 5.28 11.18
C ASN A 94 -3.87 4.91 9.92
N VAL A 95 -4.51 3.73 9.93
CA VAL A 95 -5.26 3.17 8.81
C VAL A 95 -6.73 3.14 9.19
N LEU A 96 -7.53 3.93 8.47
CA LEU A 96 -8.98 3.86 8.55
C LEU A 96 -9.43 2.53 7.93
N GLN A 97 -9.77 1.56 8.77
CA GLN A 97 -10.23 0.26 8.28
C GLN A 97 -11.62 0.33 7.65
N GLU A 98 -12.42 1.32 8.04
CA GLU A 98 -13.78 1.53 7.54
C GLU A 98 -13.86 2.82 6.73
N ALA A 99 -14.25 2.68 5.46
CA ALA A 99 -14.66 3.80 4.63
C ALA A 99 -16.18 3.77 4.52
N THR A 100 -16.80 4.95 4.58
CA THR A 100 -18.24 5.11 4.29
C THR A 100 -18.57 4.61 2.89
N ASN A 101 -19.76 4.02 2.70
CA ASN A 101 -20.21 3.52 1.40
C ASN A 101 -20.12 4.57 0.27
N ASP A 102 -20.36 5.85 0.56
CA ASP A 102 -20.26 6.92 -0.44
C ASP A 102 -18.81 7.13 -0.90
N ARG A 103 -17.86 7.19 0.02
CA ARG A 103 -16.42 7.21 -0.33
C ARG A 103 -15.97 5.96 -1.10
N ILE A 104 -16.56 4.79 -0.83
CA ILE A 104 -16.28 3.58 -1.61
C ILE A 104 -16.78 3.76 -3.04
N ARG A 105 -18.02 4.24 -3.23
CA ARG A 105 -18.64 4.49 -4.54
C ARG A 105 -17.86 5.54 -5.34
N GLU A 106 -17.32 6.54 -4.66
CA GLU A 106 -16.54 7.63 -5.26
C GLU A 106 -15.05 7.28 -5.47
N GLY A 107 -14.60 6.07 -5.10
CA GLY A 107 -13.19 5.67 -5.23
C GLY A 107 -12.24 6.45 -4.30
N LEU A 108 -12.78 7.03 -3.22
CA LEU A 108 -12.07 7.85 -2.23
C LEU A 108 -11.57 7.03 -1.02
N ARG A 109 -11.57 5.71 -1.13
CA ARG A 109 -10.90 4.83 -0.18
C ARG A 109 -9.41 5.07 -0.21
N GLU A 110 -8.82 5.10 0.97
CA GLU A 110 -7.40 5.38 1.15
C GLU A 110 -6.55 4.19 0.68
N VAL A 111 -5.52 4.50 -0.09
CA VAL A 111 -4.45 3.60 -0.49
C VAL A 111 -3.27 3.90 0.42
N HIS A 112 -2.71 2.85 1.01
CA HIS A 112 -1.69 2.96 2.04
C HIS A 112 -0.29 2.68 1.49
N VAL A 113 -0.22 1.82 0.47
CA VAL A 113 1.04 1.30 -0.07
C VAL A 113 1.01 1.37 -1.59
N LEU A 114 2.08 1.91 -2.19
CA LEU A 114 2.34 1.78 -3.61
C LEU A 114 3.39 0.70 -3.85
N VAL A 115 3.10 -0.18 -4.81
CA VAL A 115 3.96 -1.28 -5.23
C VAL A 115 4.59 -0.92 -6.57
N ARG A 116 5.92 -0.84 -6.59
CA ARG A 116 6.69 -0.73 -7.83
C ARG A 116 7.32 -2.08 -8.14
N LEU A 117 6.97 -2.64 -9.29
CA LEU A 117 7.63 -3.83 -9.83
C LEU A 117 9.08 -3.50 -10.22
N PRO A 118 10.01 -4.47 -10.15
CA PRO A 118 11.32 -4.28 -10.73
C PRO A 118 11.19 -3.96 -12.23
N ALA A 119 12.06 -3.06 -12.71
CA ALA A 119 12.23 -2.86 -14.14
C ALA A 119 12.81 -4.12 -14.80
#